data_AF-K5BAX1-F1
#
_entry.id   AF-K5BAX1-F1
#
_cell.length_a   1.000
_cell.length_b   1.000
_cell.length_c   1.000
_cell.angle_alpha   90.00
_cell.angle_beta   90.00
_cell.angle_gamma   90.00
#
_symmetry.space_group_name_H-M   'P 1'
#
loop_
_entity.id
_entity.type
_entity.pdbx_description
1 polymer ?
#
loop_
_entity_poly.entity_id
_entity_poly.type
_entity_poly.pdbx_seq_one_letter_code
_entity_poly.pdbx_strand_id
1 'polypeptide(L)'
;MTTAFAPEATDTMTLEEVARLKANDVSSMVGISCSVAESGQYLEEYYQSNPRWNYQGGVTGKFWDKVHEVVDILNVSDEWPFEPIEVNRDKTVLYDGHHRANAALLAGWDKPIPVKQWNF
;
A
#
# COMPACT_ATOMS: atom_id res chain seq x y z
N MET A 1 24.94 3.37 13.63
CA MET A 1 23.83 4.28 13.96
C MET A 1 22.99 4.41 12.71
N THR A 2 21.83 3.77 12.68
CA THR A 2 20.94 3.82 11.52
C THR A 2 19.80 4.75 11.89
N THR A 3 19.75 5.92 11.25
CA THR A 3 18.65 6.88 11.39
C THR A 3 17.39 6.26 10.81
N ALA A 4 16.44 5.90 11.68
CA ALA A 4 15.09 5.55 11.28
C ALA A 4 14.42 6.80 10.68
N PHE A 5 14.29 6.83 9.36
CA PHE A 5 13.36 7.74 8.69
C PHE A 5 11.96 7.10 8.74
N ALA A 6 11.31 7.18 9.89
CA ALA A 6 9.87 7.07 9.96
C ALA A 6 9.38 8.37 10.60
N PRO A 7 8.71 9.29 9.87
CA PRO A 7 7.85 10.24 10.57
C PRO A 7 6.92 9.40 11.45
N GLU A 8 6.98 9.63 12.76
CA GLU A 8 6.30 8.78 13.75
C GLU A 8 4.84 8.59 13.34
N ALA A 9 4.47 7.38 12.92
CA ALA A 9 3.08 7.02 12.83
C ALA A 9 2.50 7.10 14.23
N THR A 10 1.65 8.09 14.46
CA THR A 10 0.95 8.27 15.75
C THR A 10 -0.31 7.41 15.83
N ASP A 11 -0.66 6.72 14.75
CA ASP A 11 -1.93 6.02 14.60
C ASP A 11 -1.76 4.75 13.74
N THR A 12 -2.68 3.80 13.91
CA THR A 12 -2.67 2.52 13.22
C THR A 12 -4.05 2.18 12.65
N MET A 13 -4.08 1.20 11.75
CA MET A 13 -5.29 0.57 11.23
C MET A 13 -5.13 -0.95 11.28
N THR A 14 -6.24 -1.65 11.47
CA THR A 14 -6.34 -3.11 11.32
C THR A 14 -6.38 -3.49 9.84
N LEU A 15 -6.13 -4.77 9.56
CA LEU A 15 -6.22 -5.31 8.20
C LEU A 15 -7.61 -5.09 7.58
N GLU A 16 -8.66 -5.29 8.37
CA GLU A 16 -10.05 -5.10 7.93
C GLU A 16 -10.36 -3.65 7.58
N GLU A 17 -9.82 -2.70 8.33
CA GLU A 17 -9.98 -1.28 8.02
C GLU A 17 -9.20 -0.91 6.75
N VAL A 18 -7.97 -1.42 6.59
CA VAL A 18 -7.17 -1.23 5.38
C VAL A 18 -7.87 -1.81 4.16
N ALA A 19 -8.47 -2.99 4.26
CA ALA A 19 -9.23 -3.62 3.18
C ALA A 19 -10.34 -2.72 2.63
N ARG A 20 -10.97 -1.93 3.51
CA ARG A 20 -12.12 -1.06 3.19
C ARG A 20 -11.73 0.33 2.67
N LEU A 21 -10.45 0.72 2.77
CA LEU A 21 -9.99 2.00 2.23
C LEU A 21 -10.29 2.09 0.73
N LYS A 22 -10.69 3.27 0.25
CA LYS A 22 -10.79 3.54 -1.19
C LYS A 22 -9.38 3.66 -1.78
N ALA A 23 -9.12 2.95 -2.87
CA ALA A 23 -7.82 2.99 -3.55
C ALA A 23 -7.72 4.22 -4.46
N ASN A 24 -7.05 5.29 -3.98
CA ASN A 24 -6.94 6.54 -4.75
C ASN A 24 -6.14 6.35 -6.03
N ASP A 25 -5.15 5.46 -6.04
CA ASP A 25 -4.35 5.14 -7.23
C ASP A 25 -5.24 4.63 -8.35
N VAL A 26 -6.18 3.72 -8.04
CA VAL A 26 -7.13 3.20 -9.03
C VAL A 26 -8.10 4.30 -9.48
N SER A 27 -8.63 5.08 -8.54
CA SER A 27 -9.58 6.14 -8.88
C SER A 27 -8.96 7.24 -9.74
N SER A 28 -7.69 7.60 -9.50
CA SER A 28 -7.02 8.70 -10.19
C SER A 28 -6.36 8.27 -11.50
N MET A 29 -5.81 7.07 -11.56
CA MET A 29 -5.07 6.59 -12.75
C MET A 29 -5.94 5.77 -13.70
N VAL A 30 -6.89 5.01 -13.16
CA VAL A 30 -7.76 4.10 -13.94
C VAL A 30 -9.18 4.65 -14.08
N GLY A 31 -9.59 5.60 -13.23
CA GLY A 31 -10.94 6.17 -13.24
C GLY A 31 -12.00 5.27 -12.60
N ILE A 32 -11.59 4.25 -11.85
CA ILE A 32 -12.48 3.27 -11.19
C ILE A 32 -12.47 3.49 -9.68
N SER A 33 -13.65 3.59 -9.06
CA SER A 33 -13.77 3.60 -7.60
C SER A 33 -13.85 2.16 -7.09
N CYS A 34 -12.86 1.75 -6.30
CA CYS A 34 -12.83 0.44 -5.66
C CYS A 34 -12.17 0.51 -4.28
N SER A 35 -12.36 -0.55 -3.50
CA SER A 35 -11.63 -0.75 -2.25
C SER A 35 -10.20 -1.26 -2.48
N VAL A 36 -9.33 -1.16 -1.48
CA VAL A 36 -7.99 -1.77 -1.53
C VAL A 36 -8.08 -3.27 -1.79
N ALA A 37 -9.05 -3.96 -1.18
CA ALA A 37 -9.26 -5.39 -1.39
C ALA A 37 -9.56 -5.78 -2.85
N GLU A 38 -10.13 -4.87 -3.62
CA GLU A 38 -10.47 -5.08 -5.04
C GLU A 38 -9.40 -4.51 -5.99
N SER A 39 -8.52 -3.65 -5.48
CA SER A 39 -7.64 -2.78 -6.26
C SER A 39 -6.58 -3.51 -7.07
N GLY A 40 -6.09 -4.66 -6.59
CA GLY A 40 -4.91 -5.32 -7.15
C GLY A 40 -5.05 -5.70 -8.63
N GLN A 41 -6.23 -6.13 -9.06
CA GLN A 41 -6.48 -6.48 -10.46
C GLN A 41 -6.36 -5.25 -11.39
N TYR A 42 -6.87 -4.10 -10.95
CA TYR A 42 -6.85 -2.87 -11.74
C TYR A 42 -5.44 -2.27 -11.81
N LEU A 43 -4.69 -2.35 -10.70
CA LEU A 43 -3.30 -1.88 -10.66
C LEU A 43 -2.39 -2.78 -11.50
N GLU A 44 -2.57 -4.10 -11.45
CA GLU A 44 -1.85 -5.03 -12.32
C GLU A 44 -2.07 -4.69 -13.80
N GLU A 45 -3.33 -4.56 -14.24
CA GLU A 45 -3.65 -4.20 -15.62
C GLU A 45 -3.07 -2.83 -16.01
N TYR A 46 -3.23 -1.81 -15.14
CA TYR A 46 -2.71 -0.47 -15.39
C TYR A 46 -1.18 -0.48 -15.60
N TYR A 47 -0.45 -1.17 -14.73
CA TYR A 47 1.00 -1.18 -14.79
C TYR A 47 1.56 -1.95 -15.99
N GLN A 48 0.80 -2.83 -16.65
CA GLN A 48 1.25 -3.49 -17.89
C GLN A 48 1.66 -2.50 -18.99
N SER A 49 1.03 -1.32 -19.03
CA SER A 49 1.30 -0.29 -20.06
C SER A 49 1.81 1.03 -19.49
N ASN A 50 1.69 1.25 -18.18
CA ASN A 50 2.10 2.48 -17.52
C ASN A 50 3.25 2.19 -16.56
N PRO A 51 4.48 2.66 -16.82
CA PRO A 51 5.60 2.37 -15.94
C PRO A 51 5.43 3.11 -14.61
N ARG A 52 5.68 2.42 -13.49
CA ARG A 52 5.84 3.09 -12.21
C ARG A 52 7.21 3.75 -12.19
N TRP A 53 7.27 5.07 -12.03
CA TRP A 53 8.54 5.79 -11.93
C TRP A 53 9.30 5.31 -10.69
N ASN A 54 10.34 4.53 -10.91
CA ASN A 54 11.30 4.10 -9.91
C ASN A 54 12.68 4.61 -10.31
N TYR A 55 13.67 4.46 -9.43
CA TYR A 55 15.05 4.87 -9.70
C TYR A 55 15.70 4.14 -10.90
N GLN A 56 15.04 3.12 -11.45
CA GLN A 56 15.50 2.29 -12.58
C GLN A 56 14.92 2.73 -13.93
N GLY A 57 14.29 3.90 -14.02
CA GLY A 57 13.83 4.46 -15.30
C GLY A 57 12.44 4.02 -15.73
N GLY A 58 11.60 3.55 -14.80
CA GLY A 58 10.21 3.20 -15.06
C GLY A 58 10.06 1.76 -15.53
N VAL A 59 9.44 0.91 -14.69
CA VAL A 59 9.20 -0.50 -15.01
C VAL A 59 7.70 -0.71 -15.18
N THR A 60 7.29 -1.31 -16.30
CA THR A 60 5.94 -1.80 -16.53
C THR A 60 5.76 -3.22 -15.96
N GLY A 61 4.51 -3.58 -15.67
CA GLY A 61 4.11 -4.83 -15.03
C GLY A 61 4.62 -4.95 -13.60
N LYS A 62 4.73 -6.19 -13.13
CA LYS A 62 5.34 -6.57 -11.84
C LYS A 62 4.63 -6.05 -10.59
N PHE A 63 3.34 -5.67 -10.69
CA PHE A 63 2.60 -5.26 -9.52
C PHE A 63 2.50 -6.42 -8.53
N TRP A 64 2.01 -7.59 -8.97
CA TRP A 64 1.95 -8.75 -8.09
C TRP A 64 3.33 -9.29 -7.69
N ASP A 65 4.33 -9.24 -8.57
CA ASP A 65 5.72 -9.60 -8.19
C ASP A 65 6.19 -8.77 -6.99
N LYS A 66 5.94 -7.44 -7.04
CA LYS A 66 6.31 -6.55 -5.96
C LYS A 66 5.47 -6.76 -4.71
N VAL A 67 4.19 -7.07 -4.85
CA VAL A 67 3.34 -7.47 -3.71
C VAL A 67 3.90 -8.73 -3.05
N HIS A 68 4.31 -9.74 -3.82
CA HIS A 68 4.88 -10.97 -3.28
C HIS A 68 6.22 -10.75 -2.57
N GLU A 69 7.10 -9.90 -3.10
CA GLU A 69 8.32 -9.50 -2.37
C GLU A 69 8.00 -8.90 -0.99
N VAL A 70 6.93 -8.10 -0.91
CA VAL A 70 6.48 -7.49 0.35
C VAL A 70 5.83 -8.54 1.27
N VAL A 71 5.07 -9.50 0.73
CA VAL A 71 4.51 -10.63 1.49
C VAL A 71 5.61 -11.44 2.14
N ASP A 72 6.69 -11.74 1.41
CA ASP A 72 7.82 -12.51 1.94
C ASP A 72 8.46 -11.82 3.16
N ILE A 73 8.58 -10.48 3.09
CA ILE A 73 9.08 -9.68 4.22
C ILE A 73 8.09 -9.71 5.38
N LEU A 74 6.79 -9.51 5.13
CA LEU A 74 5.77 -9.55 6.19
C LEU A 74 5.72 -10.90 6.91
N ASN A 75 5.82 -12.01 6.18
CA ASN A 75 5.75 -13.36 6.73
C ASN A 75 6.87 -13.69 7.74
N VAL A 76 7.99 -12.98 7.67
CA VAL A 76 9.13 -13.16 8.60
C VAL A 76 9.26 -12.01 9.61
N SER A 77 8.34 -11.04 9.58
CA SER A 77 8.43 -9.85 10.41
C SER A 77 7.54 -9.92 11.66
N ASP A 78 8.13 -9.59 12.80
CA ASP A 78 7.40 -9.53 14.08
C ASP A 78 6.60 -8.24 14.24
N GLU A 79 6.98 -7.17 13.56
CA GLU A 79 6.34 -5.86 13.55
C GLU A 79 6.28 -5.31 12.11
N TRP A 80 5.56 -4.20 11.89
CA TRP A 80 5.46 -3.61 10.56
C TRP A 80 6.84 -3.08 10.09
N PRO A 81 7.44 -3.65 9.02
CA PRO A 81 8.84 -3.41 8.68
C PRO A 81 9.05 -2.29 7.65
N PHE A 82 7.99 -1.53 7.32
CA PHE A 82 8.00 -0.50 6.29
C PHE A 82 7.66 0.87 6.87
N GLU A 83 7.84 1.92 6.07
CA GLU A 83 7.20 3.19 6.35
C GLU A 83 5.66 3.05 6.49
N PRO A 84 4.97 3.98 7.16
CA PRO A 84 3.52 3.97 7.30
C PRO A 84 2.82 4.05 5.94
N ILE A 85 1.63 3.45 5.81
CA ILE A 85 0.76 3.74 4.65
C ILE A 85 0.17 5.14 4.79
N GLU A 86 -0.12 5.80 3.68
CA GLU A 86 -0.56 7.19 3.70
C GLU A 86 -2.04 7.28 3.38
N VAL A 87 -2.82 7.86 4.29
CA VAL A 87 -4.28 7.94 4.20
C VAL A 87 -4.77 9.38 4.33
N ASN A 88 -6.02 9.63 3.91
CA ASN A 88 -6.66 10.90 4.23
C ASN A 88 -6.96 11.02 5.74
N ARG A 89 -7.23 12.26 6.18
CA ARG A 89 -7.59 12.57 7.57
C ARG A 89 -8.65 11.64 8.18
N ASP A 90 -9.68 11.30 7.40
CA ASP A 90 -10.80 10.48 7.89
C ASP A 90 -10.56 8.97 7.79
N LYS A 91 -9.36 8.53 7.38
CA LYS A 91 -9.01 7.11 7.17
C LYS A 91 -10.00 6.34 6.29
N THR A 92 -10.46 6.97 5.22
CA THR A 92 -11.39 6.39 4.24
C THR A 92 -10.77 6.20 2.85
N VAL A 93 -9.62 6.82 2.59
CA VAL A 93 -8.93 6.79 1.30
C VAL A 93 -7.45 6.49 1.52
N LEU A 94 -6.90 5.55 0.75
CA LEU A 94 -5.47 5.26 0.67
C LEU A 94 -4.83 6.12 -0.42
N TYR A 95 -3.88 6.99 -0.05
CA TYR A 95 -3.12 7.84 -0.96
C TYR A 95 -1.80 7.20 -1.41
N ASP A 96 -1.06 6.56 -0.51
CA ASP A 96 0.16 5.80 -0.85
C ASP A 96 0.27 4.53 0.01
N GLY A 97 0.96 3.53 -0.54
CA GLY A 97 1.15 2.23 0.10
C GLY A 97 0.31 1.11 -0.52
N HIS A 98 -0.24 1.26 -1.72
CA HIS A 98 -1.09 0.24 -2.37
C HIS A 98 -0.45 -1.17 -2.45
N HIS A 99 0.84 -1.28 -2.76
CA HIS A 99 1.55 -2.57 -2.73
C HIS A 99 1.62 -3.15 -1.30
N ARG A 100 1.95 -2.32 -0.31
CA ARG A 100 2.05 -2.72 1.10
C ARG A 100 0.70 -3.14 1.66
N ALA A 101 -0.37 -2.42 1.30
CA ALA A 101 -1.72 -2.73 1.70
C ALA A 101 -2.25 -4.03 1.05
N ASN A 102 -2.02 -4.22 -0.25
CA ASN A 102 -2.38 -5.49 -0.92
C ASN A 102 -1.55 -6.67 -0.38
N ALA A 103 -0.27 -6.45 -0.07
CA ALA A 103 0.58 -7.48 0.54
C ALA A 103 0.10 -7.85 1.96
N ALA A 104 -0.29 -6.87 2.77
CA ALA A 104 -0.86 -7.14 4.08
C ALA A 104 -2.13 -8.00 4.00
N LEU A 105 -3.01 -7.73 3.01
CA LEU A 105 -4.20 -8.55 2.74
C LEU A 105 -3.83 -9.96 2.31
N LEU A 106 -2.84 -10.10 1.42
CA LEU A 106 -2.41 -11.39 0.90
C LEU A 106 -1.69 -12.24 1.96
N ALA A 107 -0.89 -11.61 2.83
CA ALA A 107 -0.20 -12.26 3.94
C ALA A 107 -1.10 -12.58 5.13
N GLY A 108 -2.33 -12.04 5.17
CA GLY A 108 -3.21 -12.15 6.34
C GLY A 108 -2.62 -11.47 7.57
N TRP A 109 -1.98 -10.31 7.39
CA TRP A 109 -1.29 -9.58 8.47
C TRP A 109 -2.24 -9.26 9.64
N ASP A 110 -1.93 -9.77 10.82
CA ASP A 110 -2.81 -9.73 12.00
C ASP A 110 -2.39 -8.67 13.03
N LYS A 111 -1.35 -7.88 12.73
CA LYS A 111 -0.79 -6.86 13.62
C LYS A 111 -1.19 -5.44 13.16
N PRO A 112 -1.05 -4.42 14.01
CA PRO A 112 -1.37 -3.04 13.62
C PRO A 112 -0.55 -2.57 12.40
N ILE A 113 -1.20 -1.89 11.45
CA ILE A 113 -0.57 -1.27 10.30
C ILE A 113 -0.42 0.23 10.58
N PRO A 114 0.81 0.76 10.71
CA PRO A 114 1.05 2.17 10.94
C PRO A 114 0.55 3.02 9.77
N VAL A 115 -0.11 4.14 10.10
CA VAL A 115 -0.62 5.09 9.10
C VAL A 115 -0.10 6.51 9.33
N LYS A 116 0.09 7.23 8.23
CA LYS A 116 0.35 8.66 8.21
C LYS A 116 -0.83 9.37 7.55
N GLN A 117 -1.47 10.25 8.31
CA GLN A 117 -2.63 11.02 7.82
C GLN A 117 -2.15 12.28 7.09
N TRP A 118 -2.76 12.55 5.94
CA TRP A 118 -2.61 13.82 5.24
C TRP A 118 -3.85 14.70 5.42
N ASN A 119 -3.59 15.97 5.72
CA ASN A 119 -4.58 17.04 5.77
C ASN A 119 -4.41 17.88 4.50
N PHE A 120 -5.07 17.48 3.42
CA PHE A 120 -5.22 18.29 2.21
C PHE A 120 -6.59 18.95 2.20
#